data_AF-A0A075MP97-F1
#
_entry.id   AF-A0A075MP97-F1
#
_cell.length_a   1.000
_cell.length_b   1.000
_cell.length_c   1.000
_cell.angle_alpha   90.00
_cell.angle_beta   90.00
_cell.angle_gamma   90.00
#
_symmetry.space_group_name_H-M   'P 1'
#
loop_
_entity.id
_entity.type
_entity.pdbx_description
1 polymer ?
#
loop_
_entity_poly.entity_id
_entity_poly.type
_entity_poly.pdbx_seq_one_letter_code
_entity_poly.pdbx_strand_id
1 'polypeptide(L)'
;MHSNYDVEQATRPAIAITLDGFDAYLRKVLTSDKDITYLHARANKYQHVLTSCNASELLAMSHDMQRQTMRALSHLAKFNGCYETWQRIIKNHALHWRHTDDNFNFFEKEDINEMLDRIKQAIKVLPADCANTLVVATMLGLRADESCKAIGLIKQATKDYYNEERGILEHYRHKDLFIRRSKKAYISLVDDDLLTLAKQSSDSYHSIRSYLKRRKIPMPMRYCRKVFATYLRQHGIETEFIDLLQGRTPASIFGKHYYRPDFDKQAKRILRLLPELKKELA
;
A
#
# COMPACT_ATOMS: atom_id res chain seq x y z
N MET A 1 21.00 62.18 15.51
CA MET A 1 21.40 61.52 14.25
C MET A 1 20.83 60.10 14.26
N HIS A 2 19.61 59.92 13.74
CA HIS A 2 18.98 58.62 13.54
C HIS A 2 19.14 58.28 12.06
N SER A 3 19.93 57.24 11.75
CA SER A 3 20.19 56.81 10.38
C SER A 3 19.39 55.55 10.06
N ASN A 4 18.29 55.77 9.35
CA ASN A 4 17.61 54.92 8.36
C ASN A 4 18.04 53.44 8.30
N TYR A 5 17.23 52.60 8.94
CA TYR A 5 16.98 51.21 8.49
C TYR A 5 15.51 51.15 8.06
N ASP A 6 15.19 51.79 6.92
CA ASP A 6 13.92 51.55 6.25
C ASP A 6 14.07 50.32 5.36
N VAL A 7 13.45 49.24 5.83
CA VAL A 7 13.32 47.96 5.15
C VAL A 7 12.37 48.17 3.97
N GLU A 8 12.93 48.18 2.77
CA GLU A 8 12.18 48.04 1.53
C GLU A 8 11.55 46.64 1.48
N GLN A 9 10.36 46.46 2.08
CA GLN A 9 9.48 45.35 1.76
C GLN A 9 8.91 45.59 0.37
N ALA A 10 9.68 45.21 -0.65
CA ALA A 10 9.19 45.12 -2.02
C ALA A 10 7.94 44.22 -2.03
N THR A 11 6.79 44.84 -2.25
CA THR A 11 5.49 44.18 -2.43
C THR A 11 5.57 43.29 -3.66
N ARG A 12 5.87 42.00 -3.44
CA ARG A 12 5.85 40.99 -4.49
C ARG A 12 4.42 40.93 -5.05
N PRO A 13 4.25 40.82 -6.38
CA PRO A 13 2.92 40.74 -6.97
C PRO A 13 2.17 39.56 -6.36
N ALA A 14 0.99 39.83 -5.81
CA ALA A 14 0.12 38.80 -5.26
C ALA A 14 -0.23 37.83 -6.39
N ILE A 15 0.25 36.58 -6.28
CA ILE A 15 -0.07 35.54 -7.25
C ILE A 15 -1.56 35.25 -7.10
N ALA A 16 -2.36 35.61 -8.11
CA ALA A 16 -3.76 35.23 -8.16
C ALA A 16 -3.85 33.72 -8.41
N ILE A 17 -4.23 32.96 -7.39
CA ILE A 17 -4.48 31.53 -7.50
C ILE A 17 -5.96 31.31 -7.74
N THR A 18 -6.30 30.54 -8.76
CA THR A 18 -7.67 30.07 -9.01
C THR A 18 -7.77 28.55 -8.87
N LEU A 19 -8.95 28.11 -8.44
CA LEU A 19 -9.38 26.71 -8.41
C LEU A 19 -10.37 26.39 -9.54
N ASP A 20 -10.82 27.41 -10.28
CA ASP A 20 -11.79 27.22 -11.36
C ASP A 20 -11.19 26.36 -12.45
N GLY A 21 -11.81 25.22 -12.73
CA GLY A 21 -11.30 24.23 -13.69
C GLY A 21 -10.16 23.34 -13.16
N PHE A 22 -9.71 23.52 -11.92
CA PHE A 22 -8.64 22.69 -11.34
C PHE A 22 -9.04 21.21 -11.23
N ASP A 23 -10.29 20.92 -10.91
CA ASP A 23 -10.85 19.56 -10.87
C ASP A 23 -10.80 18.87 -12.24
N ALA A 24 -11.12 19.60 -13.32
CA ALA A 24 -11.01 19.10 -14.69
C ALA A 24 -9.55 18.83 -15.09
N TYR A 25 -8.62 19.70 -14.67
CA TYR A 25 -7.19 19.45 -14.82
C TYR A 25 -6.76 18.16 -14.08
N LEU A 26 -7.15 18.00 -12.81
CA LEU A 26 -6.81 16.81 -12.02
C LEU A 26 -7.33 15.52 -12.66
N ARG A 27 -8.55 15.51 -13.21
CA ARG A 27 -9.10 14.36 -13.96
C ARG A 27 -8.32 14.01 -15.22
N LYS A 28 -7.68 14.99 -15.87
CA LYS A 28 -6.81 14.72 -17.03
C LYS A 28 -5.47 14.11 -16.63
N VAL A 29 -4.91 14.51 -15.49
CA VAL A 29 -3.55 14.08 -15.06
C VAL A 29 -3.54 12.89 -14.09
N LEU A 30 -4.67 12.59 -13.43
CA LEU A 30 -4.79 11.52 -12.44
C LEU A 30 -5.90 10.54 -12.84
N THR A 31 -5.74 9.27 -12.44
CA THR A 31 -6.68 8.20 -12.79
C THR A 31 -7.53 7.72 -11.61
N SER A 32 -7.38 8.31 -10.43
CA SER A 32 -8.09 7.85 -9.22
C SER A 32 -8.94 8.98 -8.66
N ASP A 33 -10.26 8.79 -8.68
CA ASP A 33 -11.23 9.78 -8.18
C ASP A 33 -10.99 10.13 -6.72
N LYS A 34 -10.62 9.13 -5.90
CA LYS A 34 -10.26 9.36 -4.50
C LYS A 34 -9.05 10.30 -4.36
N ASP A 35 -8.02 10.11 -5.19
CA ASP A 35 -6.85 10.99 -5.21
C ASP A 35 -7.23 12.39 -5.69
N ILE A 36 -8.11 12.50 -6.70
CA ILE A 36 -8.59 13.77 -7.23
C ILE A 36 -9.32 14.56 -6.14
N THR A 37 -10.35 13.97 -5.52
CA THR A 37 -11.11 14.60 -4.43
C THR A 37 -10.21 15.03 -3.28
N TYR A 38 -9.28 14.15 -2.88
CA TYR A 38 -8.37 14.43 -1.78
C TYR A 38 -7.38 15.56 -2.10
N LEU A 39 -6.77 15.54 -3.28
CA LEU A 39 -5.83 16.59 -3.71
C LEU A 39 -6.55 17.93 -3.93
N HIS A 40 -7.77 17.92 -4.48
CA HIS A 40 -8.58 19.13 -4.61
C HIS A 40 -8.86 19.76 -3.25
N ALA A 41 -9.34 18.97 -2.28
CA ALA A 41 -9.62 19.46 -0.93
C ALA A 41 -8.36 20.02 -0.24
N ARG A 42 -7.20 19.37 -0.41
CA ARG A 42 -5.91 19.85 0.13
C ARG A 42 -5.41 21.11 -0.55
N ALA A 43 -5.49 21.17 -1.88
CA ALA A 43 -5.12 22.34 -2.65
C ALA A 43 -5.95 23.55 -2.23
N ASN A 44 -7.27 23.40 -2.13
CA ASN A 44 -8.15 24.46 -1.66
C ASN A 44 -7.81 24.92 -0.24
N LYS A 45 -7.55 23.99 0.68
CA LYS A 45 -7.23 24.31 2.07
C LYS A 45 -5.90 25.06 2.23
N TYR A 46 -4.91 24.77 1.39
CA TYR A 46 -3.53 25.27 1.55
C TYR A 46 -3.08 26.21 0.43
N GLN A 47 -3.98 26.66 -0.44
CA GLN A 47 -3.65 27.55 -1.56
C GLN A 47 -2.98 28.86 -1.10
N HIS A 48 -3.27 29.32 0.12
CA HIS A 48 -2.66 30.52 0.70
C HIS A 48 -1.14 30.41 0.84
N VAL A 49 -0.57 29.20 0.88
CA VAL A 49 0.89 29.01 0.86
C VAL A 49 1.50 29.54 -0.45
N LEU A 50 0.80 29.38 -1.58
CA LEU A 50 1.27 29.88 -2.88
C LEU A 50 1.12 31.40 -2.98
N THR A 51 0.07 31.98 -2.39
CA THR A 51 -0.16 33.44 -2.42
C THR A 51 0.76 34.18 -1.44
N SER A 52 0.91 33.67 -0.22
CA SER A 52 1.75 34.26 0.84
C SER A 52 3.23 33.93 0.72
N CYS A 53 3.60 32.94 -0.11
CA CYS A 53 4.94 32.36 -0.17
C CYS A 53 5.48 31.86 1.18
N ASN A 54 4.59 31.60 2.16
CA ASN A 54 4.94 31.13 3.49
C ASN A 54 4.46 29.68 3.68
N ALA A 55 5.43 28.77 3.81
CA ALA A 55 5.20 27.35 3.99
C ALA A 55 5.52 26.84 5.41
N SER A 56 5.73 27.73 6.39
CA SER A 56 6.13 27.32 7.74
C SER A 56 5.12 26.39 8.42
N GLU A 57 3.82 26.56 8.15
CA GLU A 57 2.77 25.65 8.66
C GLU A 57 2.90 24.21 8.15
N LEU A 58 3.56 23.99 7.01
CA LEU A 58 3.80 22.66 6.45
C LEU A 58 4.86 21.91 7.27
N LEU A 59 5.76 22.61 7.95
CA LEU A 59 6.80 22.01 8.79
C LEU A 59 6.24 21.40 10.07
N ALA A 60 5.14 21.94 10.59
CA ALA A 60 4.46 21.43 11.79
C ALA A 60 3.58 20.20 11.52
N MET A 61 3.39 19.81 10.25
CA MET A 61 2.56 18.66 9.88
C MET A 61 3.31 17.33 10.07
N SER A 62 2.54 16.25 10.28
CA SER A 62 3.11 14.90 10.16
C SER A 62 3.67 14.67 8.76
N HIS A 63 4.69 13.82 8.63
CA HIS A 63 5.38 13.60 7.36
C HIS A 63 4.46 13.19 6.20
N ASP A 64 3.54 12.26 6.43
CA ASP A 64 2.56 11.86 5.42
C ASP A 64 1.67 13.03 4.99
N MET A 65 1.25 13.86 5.95
CA MET A 65 0.42 15.01 5.68
C MET A 65 1.16 16.10 4.92
N GLN A 66 2.40 16.38 5.29
CA GLN A 66 3.28 17.33 4.62
C GLN A 66 3.49 16.90 3.16
N ARG A 67 3.89 15.64 2.92
CA ARG A 67 4.11 15.09 1.57
C ARG A 67 2.87 15.21 0.69
N GLN A 68 1.71 14.86 1.23
CA GLN A 68 0.45 14.94 0.49
C GLN A 68 0.02 16.37 0.20
N THR A 69 0.23 17.29 1.14
CA THR A 69 -0.07 18.70 0.95
C THR A 69 0.87 19.33 -0.08
N MET A 70 2.17 19.01 -0.01
CA MET A 70 3.13 19.40 -1.05
C MET A 70 2.73 18.87 -2.42
N ARG A 71 2.24 17.62 -2.54
CA ARG A 71 1.73 17.05 -3.80
C ARG A 71 0.56 17.85 -4.35
N ALA A 72 -0.40 18.22 -3.49
CA ALA A 72 -1.54 19.04 -3.89
C ALA A 72 -1.12 20.43 -4.39
N LEU A 73 -0.25 21.12 -3.65
CA LEU A 73 0.27 22.44 -4.01
C LEU A 73 1.11 22.40 -5.30
N SER A 74 1.82 21.29 -5.55
CA SER A 74 2.57 21.11 -6.79
C SER A 74 1.65 21.02 -8.01
N HIS A 75 0.52 20.31 -7.90
CA HIS A 75 -0.48 20.28 -8.97
C HIS A 75 -1.17 21.64 -9.14
N LEU A 76 -1.53 22.30 -8.04
CA LEU A 76 -2.16 23.62 -8.09
C LEU A 76 -1.24 24.68 -8.72
N ALA A 77 0.04 24.66 -8.37
CA ALA A 77 1.03 25.58 -8.93
C ALA A 77 1.29 25.31 -10.41
N LYS A 78 1.30 24.05 -10.86
CA LYS A 78 1.38 23.71 -12.29
C LYS A 78 0.14 24.19 -13.05
N PHE A 79 -1.04 24.01 -12.48
CA PHE A 79 -2.29 24.46 -13.09
C PHE A 79 -2.33 25.98 -13.25
N ASN A 80 -1.88 26.72 -12.23
CA ASN A 80 -1.83 28.19 -12.25
C ASN A 80 -0.57 28.77 -12.92
N GLY A 81 0.29 27.93 -13.53
CA GLY A 81 1.52 28.40 -14.18
C GLY A 81 2.59 28.98 -13.25
N CYS A 82 2.47 28.80 -11.93
CA CYS A 82 3.37 29.36 -10.92
C CYS A 82 4.31 28.32 -10.27
N TYR A 83 4.59 27.22 -10.98
CA TYR A 83 5.38 26.10 -10.47
C TYR A 83 6.79 26.50 -10.02
N GLU A 84 7.44 27.45 -10.71
CA GLU A 84 8.75 27.98 -10.29
C GLU A 84 8.70 28.67 -8.92
N THR A 85 7.62 29.42 -8.66
CA THR A 85 7.41 30.02 -7.34
C THR A 85 7.25 28.96 -6.27
N TRP A 86 6.50 27.90 -6.56
CA TRP A 86 6.38 26.76 -5.65
C TRP A 86 7.73 26.07 -5.38
N GLN A 87 8.57 25.86 -6.39
CA GLN A 87 9.92 25.31 -6.19
C GLN A 87 10.78 26.21 -5.30
N ARG A 88 10.68 27.53 -5.46
CA ARG A 88 11.35 28.50 -4.59
C ARG A 88 10.84 28.45 -3.15
N ILE A 89 9.52 28.30 -2.94
CA ILE A 89 8.94 28.14 -1.60
C ILE A 89 9.48 26.88 -0.94
N ILE A 90 9.49 25.73 -1.63
CA ILE A 90 10.06 24.48 -1.12
C ILE A 90 11.50 24.70 -0.64
N LYS A 91 12.34 25.33 -1.48
CA LYS A 91 13.76 25.58 -1.18
C LYS A 91 13.93 26.51 0.02
N ASN A 92 13.20 27.62 0.06
CA ASN A 92 13.32 28.64 1.11
C ASN A 92 12.88 28.14 2.49
N HIS A 93 11.94 27.20 2.53
CA HIS A 93 11.43 26.61 3.78
C HIS A 93 12.06 25.24 4.08
N ALA A 94 13.16 24.87 3.40
CA ALA A 94 13.88 23.59 3.56
C ALA A 94 12.95 22.35 3.51
N LEU A 95 11.90 22.42 2.70
CA LEU A 95 11.01 21.30 2.47
C LEU A 95 11.67 20.31 1.51
N HIS A 96 11.67 19.04 1.84
CA HIS A 96 12.24 17.99 0.98
C HIS A 96 11.17 16.97 0.61
N TRP A 97 11.15 16.59 -0.67
CA TRP A 97 10.49 15.35 -1.07
C TRP A 97 11.30 14.20 -0.50
N ARG A 98 10.80 13.56 0.56
CA ARG A 98 11.47 12.36 1.06
C ARG A 98 11.48 11.28 -0.02
N HIS A 99 12.68 10.86 -0.38
CA HIS A 99 12.92 9.49 -0.79
C HIS A 99 12.71 8.63 0.47
N THR A 100 12.12 7.45 0.32
CA THR A 100 11.97 6.51 1.45
C THR A 100 13.37 6.25 1.99
N ASP A 101 13.65 6.65 3.24
CA ASP A 101 14.94 6.35 3.86
C ASP A 101 15.10 4.82 3.88
N ASP A 102 16.13 4.32 3.19
CA ASP A 102 16.58 2.92 3.22
C ASP A 102 17.28 2.60 4.56
N ASN A 103 16.71 3.06 5.68
CA ASN A 103 17.18 2.69 7.01
C ASN A 103 16.87 1.20 7.23
N PHE A 104 17.74 0.36 6.67
CA PHE A 104 17.77 -1.07 6.87
C PHE A 104 18.32 -1.33 8.29
N ASN A 105 17.48 -1.13 9.29
CA ASN A 105 17.81 -1.57 10.64
C ASN A 105 17.31 -3.01 10.80
N PHE A 106 18.20 -3.98 10.55
CA PHE A 106 17.87 -5.41 10.59
C PHE A 106 17.47 -5.84 12.01
N PHE A 107 18.10 -5.27 13.03
CA PHE A 107 17.97 -5.68 14.43
C PHE A 107 16.73 -5.12 15.14
N GLU A 108 16.06 -4.12 14.57
CA GLU A 108 14.84 -3.52 15.14
C GLU A 108 13.55 -4.04 14.49
N LYS A 109 13.66 -5.01 13.57
CA LYS A 109 12.49 -5.58 12.89
C LYS A 109 11.90 -6.71 13.72
N GLU A 110 10.56 -6.76 13.72
CA GLU A 110 9.84 -7.84 14.37
C GLU A 110 10.21 -9.16 13.71
N ASP A 111 10.57 -10.16 14.53
CA ASP A 111 10.85 -11.50 14.03
C ASP A 111 9.56 -12.24 13.63
N ILE A 112 9.71 -13.45 13.06
CA ILE A 112 8.53 -14.21 12.61
C ILE A 112 7.60 -14.58 13.76
N ASN A 113 8.12 -14.88 14.95
CA ASN A 113 7.34 -15.29 16.12
C ASN A 113 6.54 -14.11 16.66
N GLU A 114 7.17 -12.94 16.79
CA GLU A 114 6.48 -11.71 17.17
C GLU A 114 5.37 -11.37 16.18
N MET A 115 5.64 -11.48 14.87
CA MET A 115 4.63 -11.26 13.84
C MET A 115 3.46 -12.25 13.92
N LEU A 116 3.75 -13.54 14.15
CA LEU A 116 2.75 -14.59 14.36
C LEU A 116 1.91 -14.28 15.61
N ASP A 117 2.53 -13.90 16.73
CA ASP A 117 1.85 -13.56 17.96
C ASP A 117 0.90 -12.38 17.80
N ARG A 118 1.29 -11.35 17.04
CA ARG A 118 0.40 -10.23 16.70
C ARG A 118 -0.81 -10.67 15.89
N ILE A 119 -0.64 -11.63 14.97
CA ILE A 119 -1.74 -12.20 14.20
C ILE A 119 -2.64 -13.05 15.11
N LYS A 120 -2.08 -13.95 15.93
CA LYS A 120 -2.81 -14.78 16.90
C LYS A 120 -3.63 -13.95 17.88
N GLN A 121 -3.04 -12.89 18.45
CA GLN A 121 -3.74 -11.97 19.35
C GLN A 121 -4.97 -11.34 18.69
N ALA A 122 -4.86 -10.96 17.41
CA ALA A 122 -5.99 -10.43 16.67
C ALA A 122 -7.04 -11.50 16.34
N ILE A 123 -6.62 -12.71 15.95
CA ILE A 123 -7.52 -13.86 15.69
C ILE A 123 -8.38 -14.15 16.93
N LYS A 124 -7.77 -14.17 18.13
CA LYS A 124 -8.47 -14.47 19.40
C LYS A 124 -9.59 -13.49 19.75
N VAL A 125 -9.51 -12.24 19.29
CA VAL A 125 -10.50 -11.20 19.65
C VAL A 125 -11.52 -10.94 18.54
N LEU A 126 -11.20 -11.28 17.29
CA LEU A 126 -12.02 -11.01 16.12
C LEU A 126 -13.22 -11.97 16.05
N PRO A 127 -14.33 -11.55 15.42
CA PRO A 127 -15.38 -12.48 15.03
C PRO A 127 -14.82 -13.53 14.06
N ALA A 128 -15.42 -14.72 14.02
CA ALA A 128 -14.90 -15.88 13.30
C ALA A 128 -14.61 -15.59 11.81
N ASP A 129 -15.49 -14.87 11.12
CA ASP A 129 -15.31 -14.51 9.70
C ASP A 129 -14.08 -13.60 9.47
N CYS A 130 -13.87 -12.63 10.35
CA CYS A 130 -12.74 -11.72 10.32
C CYS A 130 -11.44 -12.42 10.74
N ALA A 131 -11.50 -13.34 11.69
CA ALA A 131 -10.38 -14.17 12.11
C ALA A 131 -9.91 -15.08 10.97
N ASN A 132 -10.86 -15.78 10.31
CA ASN A 132 -10.61 -16.60 9.12
C ASN A 132 -9.95 -15.78 8.01
N THR A 133 -10.34 -14.51 7.86
CA THR A 133 -9.71 -13.60 6.88
C THR A 133 -8.23 -13.41 7.14
N LEU A 134 -7.79 -13.30 8.40
CA LEU A 134 -6.37 -13.17 8.73
C LEU A 134 -5.60 -14.44 8.43
N VAL A 135 -6.19 -15.60 8.70
CA VAL A 135 -5.60 -16.90 8.35
C VAL A 135 -5.44 -16.98 6.83
N VAL A 136 -6.53 -16.80 6.08
CA VAL A 136 -6.51 -16.85 4.61
C VAL A 136 -5.52 -15.84 4.03
N ALA A 137 -5.50 -14.59 4.52
CA ALA A 137 -4.57 -13.58 4.05
C ALA A 137 -3.10 -13.97 4.30
N THR A 138 -2.81 -14.67 5.40
CA THR A 138 -1.48 -15.19 5.71
C THR A 138 -1.11 -16.31 4.75
N MET A 139 -2.04 -17.23 4.46
CA MET A 139 -1.80 -18.34 3.52
C MET A 139 -1.66 -17.90 2.06
N LEU A 140 -2.32 -16.82 1.65
CA LEU A 140 -2.24 -16.31 0.28
C LEU A 140 -0.99 -15.46 0.01
N GLY A 141 -0.38 -14.85 1.03
CA GLY A 141 0.78 -13.96 0.87
C GLY A 141 0.49 -12.65 0.08
N LEU A 142 -0.78 -12.31 -0.14
CA LEU A 142 -1.18 -11.10 -0.87
C LEU A 142 -1.14 -9.85 0.02
N ARG A 143 -1.21 -8.65 -0.59
CA ARG A 143 -1.44 -7.42 0.21
C ARG A 143 -2.83 -7.46 0.81
N ALA A 144 -3.04 -6.82 1.96
CA ALA A 144 -4.32 -6.86 2.69
C ALA A 144 -5.57 -6.61 1.82
N ASP A 145 -5.55 -5.59 0.96
CA ASP A 145 -6.63 -5.26 0.01
C ASP A 145 -6.81 -6.33 -1.08
N GLU A 146 -5.71 -6.92 -1.56
CA GLU A 146 -5.72 -8.00 -2.56
C GLU A 146 -6.26 -9.30 -1.94
N SER A 147 -5.89 -9.63 -0.69
CA SER A 147 -6.43 -10.78 0.04
C SER A 147 -7.95 -10.70 0.19
N CYS A 148 -8.47 -9.53 0.57
CA CYS A 148 -9.92 -9.32 0.72
C CYS A 148 -10.65 -9.50 -0.61
N LYS A 149 -10.10 -8.96 -1.71
CA LYS A 149 -10.67 -9.14 -3.06
C LYS A 149 -10.65 -10.60 -3.50
N ALA A 150 -9.56 -11.31 -3.23
CA ALA A 150 -9.46 -12.73 -3.54
C ALA A 150 -10.52 -13.55 -2.81
N ILE A 151 -10.75 -13.26 -1.52
CA ILE A 151 -11.82 -13.87 -0.72
C ILE A 151 -13.20 -13.57 -1.34
N GLY A 152 -13.45 -12.33 -1.74
CA GLY A 152 -14.69 -11.94 -2.42
C GLY A 152 -14.95 -12.75 -3.69
N LEU A 153 -13.92 -12.90 -4.55
CA LEU A 153 -14.03 -13.68 -5.79
C LEU A 153 -14.26 -15.19 -5.53
N ILE A 154 -13.63 -15.76 -4.49
CA ILE A 154 -13.87 -17.15 -4.05
C ILE A 154 -15.32 -17.33 -3.59
N LYS A 155 -15.83 -16.40 -2.76
CA LYS A 155 -17.20 -16.43 -2.23
C LYS A 155 -18.25 -16.34 -3.33
N GLN A 156 -17.99 -15.53 -4.36
CA GLN A 156 -18.86 -15.37 -5.52
C GLN A 156 -18.80 -16.57 -6.49
N ALA A 157 -17.96 -17.57 -6.22
CA ALA A 157 -17.72 -18.71 -7.11
C ALA A 157 -17.45 -18.26 -8.55
N THR A 158 -16.61 -17.22 -8.68
CA THR A 158 -16.35 -16.57 -9.98
C THR A 158 -15.79 -17.60 -10.96
N LYS A 159 -16.49 -17.79 -12.08
CA LYS A 159 -16.04 -18.67 -13.15
C LYS A 159 -14.65 -18.23 -13.63
N ASP A 160 -13.79 -19.20 -13.91
CA ASP A 160 -12.42 -19.01 -14.39
C ASP A 160 -11.42 -18.41 -13.37
N TYR A 161 -11.81 -18.19 -12.10
CA TYR A 161 -10.87 -17.65 -11.10
C TYR A 161 -10.02 -18.73 -10.42
N TYR A 162 -10.57 -19.92 -10.20
CA TYR A 162 -9.86 -21.04 -9.59
C TYR A 162 -9.62 -22.15 -10.62
N ASN A 163 -8.36 -22.56 -10.73
CA ASN A 163 -7.93 -23.72 -11.50
C ASN A 163 -7.77 -24.90 -10.54
N GLU A 164 -8.74 -25.81 -10.56
CA GLU A 164 -8.81 -26.98 -9.69
C GLU A 164 -7.68 -27.99 -9.96
N GLU A 165 -7.37 -28.24 -11.24
CA GLU A 165 -6.30 -29.17 -11.65
C GLU A 165 -4.95 -28.80 -11.02
N ARG A 166 -4.68 -27.50 -10.87
CA ARG A 166 -3.39 -26.99 -10.37
C ARG A 166 -3.44 -26.45 -8.95
N GLY A 167 -4.62 -26.28 -8.35
CA GLY A 167 -4.78 -25.63 -7.05
C GLY A 167 -4.36 -24.14 -7.07
N ILE A 168 -4.72 -23.41 -8.13
CA ILE A 168 -4.26 -22.03 -8.35
C ILE A 168 -5.43 -21.05 -8.45
N LEU A 169 -5.33 -19.92 -7.74
CA LEU A 169 -6.13 -18.73 -8.01
C LEU A 169 -5.46 -17.89 -9.11
N GLU A 170 -6.18 -17.62 -10.19
CA GLU A 170 -5.67 -16.97 -11.40
C GLU A 170 -5.93 -15.45 -11.40
N HIS A 171 -5.30 -14.72 -10.47
CA HIS A 171 -5.46 -13.25 -10.31
C HIS A 171 -5.24 -12.47 -11.60
N TYR A 172 -4.38 -12.98 -12.49
CA TYR A 172 -4.08 -12.36 -13.79
C TYR A 172 -5.28 -12.24 -14.74
N ARG A 173 -6.36 -13.00 -14.51
CA ARG A 173 -7.62 -12.86 -15.25
C ARG A 173 -8.45 -11.66 -14.79
N HIS A 174 -8.25 -11.21 -13.56
CA HIS A 174 -8.94 -10.05 -12.95
C HIS A 174 -7.97 -8.86 -12.82
N LYS A 175 -7.46 -8.40 -13.97
CA LYS A 175 -6.36 -7.41 -14.05
C LYS A 175 -6.68 -6.09 -13.34
N ASP A 176 -7.91 -5.62 -13.43
CA ASP A 176 -8.40 -4.41 -12.76
C ASP A 176 -8.27 -4.48 -11.22
N LEU A 177 -8.39 -5.69 -10.65
CA LEU A 177 -8.29 -5.93 -9.22
C LEU A 177 -6.84 -6.12 -8.75
N PHE A 178 -6.03 -6.88 -9.50
CA PHE A 178 -4.72 -7.37 -9.05
C PHE A 178 -3.50 -6.84 -9.83
N ILE A 179 -3.70 -6.30 -11.03
CA ILE A 179 -2.63 -5.81 -11.92
C ILE A 179 -2.87 -4.34 -12.29
N ARG A 180 -2.35 -3.42 -11.46
CA ARG A 180 -2.42 -1.97 -11.72
C ARG A 180 -1.14 -1.26 -11.27
N ARG A 181 -0.53 -0.44 -12.13
CA ARG A 181 0.67 0.39 -11.84
C ARG A 181 1.76 -0.36 -11.05
N SER A 182 1.72 -0.31 -9.72
CA SER A 182 2.65 -0.93 -8.77
C SER A 182 2.18 -2.26 -8.15
N LYS A 183 0.93 -2.67 -8.34
CA LYS A 183 0.37 -3.96 -7.92
C LYS A 183 0.41 -4.94 -9.11
N LYS A 184 0.99 -6.12 -8.90
CA LYS A 184 1.15 -7.15 -9.94
C LYS A 184 1.01 -8.56 -9.35
N ALA A 185 -0.06 -8.83 -8.60
CA ALA A 185 -0.32 -10.19 -8.11
C ALA A 185 -0.88 -11.03 -9.26
N TYR A 186 -0.21 -12.15 -9.59
CA TYR A 186 -0.59 -12.97 -10.74
C TYR A 186 -1.33 -14.23 -10.32
N ILE A 187 -0.84 -14.92 -9.29
CA ILE A 187 -1.38 -16.19 -8.84
C ILE A 187 -1.25 -16.37 -7.32
N SER A 188 -2.06 -17.24 -6.74
CA SER A 188 -1.85 -17.79 -5.39
C SER A 188 -2.12 -19.29 -5.41
N LEU A 189 -1.39 -20.05 -4.60
CA LEU A 189 -1.58 -21.49 -4.41
C LEU A 189 -2.57 -21.72 -3.28
N VAL A 190 -3.53 -22.61 -3.47
CA VAL A 190 -4.59 -22.90 -2.49
C VAL A 190 -4.95 -24.39 -2.49
N ASP A 191 -5.33 -24.89 -1.32
CA ASP A 191 -5.96 -26.20 -1.13
C ASP A 191 -7.47 -26.04 -0.81
N ASP A 192 -8.19 -27.15 -0.78
CA ASP A 192 -9.64 -27.17 -0.54
C ASP A 192 -10.02 -26.64 0.84
N ASP A 193 -9.17 -26.90 1.83
CA ASP A 193 -9.30 -26.38 3.19
C ASP A 193 -9.26 -24.86 3.21
N LEU A 194 -8.32 -24.26 2.48
CA LEU A 194 -8.17 -22.81 2.38
C LEU A 194 -9.32 -22.19 1.59
N LEU A 195 -9.81 -22.84 0.54
CA LEU A 195 -11.00 -22.40 -0.20
C LEU A 195 -12.25 -22.41 0.69
N THR A 196 -12.44 -23.46 1.48
CA THR A 196 -13.55 -23.57 2.43
C THR A 196 -13.47 -22.46 3.49
N LEU A 197 -12.27 -22.25 4.04
CA LEU A 197 -12.03 -21.18 5.01
C LEU A 197 -12.28 -19.79 4.42
N ALA A 198 -11.88 -19.56 3.17
CA ALA A 198 -12.13 -18.31 2.46
C ALA A 198 -13.62 -18.06 2.25
N LYS A 199 -14.42 -19.09 1.92
CA LYS A 199 -15.89 -18.96 1.81
C LYS A 199 -16.54 -18.50 3.13
N GLN A 200 -15.96 -18.90 4.26
CA GLN A 200 -16.40 -18.53 5.61
C GLN A 200 -15.78 -17.21 6.11
N SER A 201 -14.98 -16.53 5.29
CA SER A 201 -14.25 -15.31 5.68
C SER A 201 -14.99 -14.02 5.32
N SER A 202 -14.62 -12.95 6.02
CA SER A 202 -14.94 -11.58 5.66
C SER A 202 -14.10 -11.14 4.45
N ASP A 203 -14.72 -10.53 3.46
CA ASP A 203 -14.07 -9.91 2.30
C ASP A 203 -13.88 -8.39 2.48
N SER A 204 -14.10 -7.88 3.70
CA SER A 204 -14.04 -6.45 4.01
C SER A 204 -12.89 -6.11 4.96
N TYR A 205 -11.85 -5.49 4.40
CA TYR A 205 -10.77 -4.87 5.18
C TYR A 205 -11.30 -3.87 6.22
N HIS A 206 -12.36 -3.13 5.86
CA HIS A 206 -12.96 -2.12 6.73
C HIS A 206 -13.65 -2.72 7.96
N SER A 207 -14.26 -3.90 7.83
CA SER A 207 -14.89 -4.61 8.93
C SER A 207 -13.86 -5.01 9.99
N ILE A 208 -12.77 -5.65 9.56
CA ILE A 208 -11.64 -6.05 10.42
C ILE A 208 -11.03 -4.81 11.07
N ARG A 209 -10.74 -3.77 10.28
CA ARG A 209 -10.12 -2.53 10.77
C ARG A 209 -10.98 -1.84 11.83
N SER A 210 -12.27 -1.72 11.59
CA SER A 210 -13.19 -1.06 12.52
C SER A 210 -13.34 -1.84 13.82
N TYR A 211 -13.32 -3.17 13.75
CA TYR A 211 -13.38 -4.02 14.93
C TYR A 211 -12.13 -3.91 15.81
N LEU A 212 -10.94 -3.99 15.20
CA LEU A 212 -9.67 -3.86 15.92
C LEU A 212 -9.46 -2.45 16.50
N LYS A 213 -9.82 -1.42 15.72
CA LYS A 213 -9.70 -0.01 16.15
C LYS A 213 -10.53 0.27 17.41
N ARG A 214 -11.74 -0.26 17.51
CA ARG A 214 -12.60 -0.12 18.71
C ARG A 214 -11.97 -0.71 19.97
N ARG A 215 -11.08 -1.70 19.81
CA ARG A 215 -10.35 -2.36 20.90
C ARG A 215 -8.92 -1.86 21.08
N LYS A 216 -8.54 -0.80 20.35
CA LYS A 216 -7.17 -0.23 20.33
C LYS A 216 -6.09 -1.26 19.95
N ILE A 217 -6.44 -2.27 19.16
CA ILE A 217 -5.51 -3.28 18.66
C ILE A 217 -4.98 -2.86 17.29
N PRO A 218 -3.66 -2.86 17.06
CA PRO A 218 -3.08 -2.56 15.75
C PRO A 218 -3.52 -3.56 14.67
N MET A 219 -3.59 -3.12 13.42
CA MET A 219 -3.95 -3.97 12.28
C MET A 219 -2.79 -4.92 11.92
N PRO A 220 -2.94 -6.25 12.07
CA PRO A 220 -1.85 -7.20 11.83
C PRO A 220 -1.74 -7.64 10.38
N MET A 221 -2.66 -7.28 9.48
CA MET A 221 -2.63 -7.75 8.08
C MET A 221 -1.36 -7.38 7.31
N ARG A 222 -0.57 -6.40 7.80
CA ARG A 222 0.77 -6.10 7.26
C ARG A 222 1.76 -7.25 7.49
N TYR A 223 1.56 -8.02 8.55
CA TYR A 223 2.39 -9.15 8.95
C TYR A 223 2.04 -10.42 8.19
N CYS A 224 0.77 -10.65 7.83
CA CYS A 224 0.33 -11.84 7.07
C CYS A 224 1.24 -12.14 5.87
N ARG A 225 1.48 -11.13 5.04
CA ARG A 225 2.39 -11.23 3.88
C ARG A 225 3.85 -11.45 4.25
N LYS A 226 4.33 -10.82 5.33
CA LYS A 226 5.72 -10.97 5.80
C LYS A 226 5.96 -12.37 6.33
N VAL A 227 5.06 -12.87 7.18
CA VAL A 227 5.07 -14.22 7.74
C VAL A 227 5.09 -15.25 6.62
N PHE A 228 4.21 -15.14 5.62
CA PHE A 228 4.22 -16.05 4.47
C PHE A 228 5.58 -16.10 3.77
N ALA A 229 6.16 -14.93 3.45
CA ALA A 229 7.46 -14.87 2.77
C ALA A 229 8.59 -15.45 3.65
N THR A 230 8.66 -15.04 4.92
CA THR A 230 9.70 -15.49 5.84
C THR A 230 9.60 -17.00 6.08
N TYR A 231 8.38 -17.52 6.29
CA TYR A 231 8.13 -18.93 6.52
C TYR A 231 8.56 -19.78 5.31
N LEU A 232 8.10 -19.43 4.10
CA LEU A 232 8.53 -20.14 2.88
C LEU A 232 10.04 -20.07 2.67
N ARG A 233 10.66 -18.93 2.99
CA ARG A 233 12.10 -18.78 2.85
C ARG A 233 12.86 -19.69 3.84
N GLN A 234 12.41 -19.77 5.09
CA GLN A 234 12.98 -20.66 6.10
C GLN A 234 12.86 -22.14 5.72
N HIS A 235 11.83 -22.50 4.93
CA HIS A 235 11.62 -23.85 4.40
C HIS A 235 12.25 -24.08 3.02
N GLY A 236 13.20 -23.23 2.62
CA GLY A 236 14.04 -23.43 1.44
C GLY A 236 13.33 -23.17 0.11
N ILE A 237 12.29 -22.33 0.09
CA ILE A 237 11.74 -21.78 -1.15
C ILE A 237 12.61 -20.58 -1.58
N GLU A 238 12.86 -20.48 -2.88
CA GLU A 238 13.65 -19.41 -3.47
C GLU A 238 12.91 -18.06 -3.43
N THR A 239 13.65 -16.99 -3.15
CA THR A 239 13.08 -15.64 -3.00
C THR A 239 12.39 -15.18 -4.28
N GLU A 240 12.92 -15.51 -5.44
CA GLU A 240 12.35 -15.17 -6.75
C GLU A 240 10.95 -15.81 -6.93
N PHE A 241 10.75 -17.03 -6.45
CA PHE A 241 9.46 -17.71 -6.48
C PHE A 241 8.48 -17.10 -5.47
N ILE A 242 8.96 -16.78 -4.26
CA ILE A 242 8.16 -16.07 -3.24
C ILE A 242 7.71 -14.71 -3.79
N ASP A 243 8.63 -13.96 -4.40
CA ASP A 243 8.35 -12.66 -5.00
C ASP A 243 7.30 -12.77 -6.12
N LEU A 244 7.37 -13.82 -6.96
CA LEU A 244 6.37 -14.10 -7.98
C LEU A 244 4.98 -14.31 -7.37
N LEU A 245 4.83 -15.19 -6.38
CA LEU A 245 3.56 -15.44 -5.68
C LEU A 245 3.02 -14.19 -5.01
N GLN A 246 3.92 -13.36 -4.50
CA GLN A 246 3.58 -12.11 -3.85
C GLN A 246 3.34 -10.96 -4.86
N GLY A 247 3.54 -11.16 -6.15
CA GLY A 247 3.38 -10.12 -7.15
C GLY A 247 4.39 -8.97 -7.02
N ARG A 248 5.62 -9.31 -6.62
CA ARG A 248 6.79 -8.42 -6.66
C ARG A 248 7.54 -8.68 -7.95
N THR A 249 7.97 -7.62 -8.61
CA THR A 249 8.90 -7.76 -9.74
C THR A 249 10.30 -7.94 -9.16
N PRO A 250 10.99 -9.06 -9.44
CA PRO A 250 12.36 -9.26 -8.97
C PRO A 250 13.23 -8.09 -9.38
N ALA A 251 14.10 -7.62 -8.48
CA ALA A 251 15.03 -6.54 -8.80
C ALA A 251 16.15 -7.03 -9.75
N SER A 252 16.60 -8.28 -9.56
CA SER A 252 17.73 -8.87 -10.27
C SER A 252 17.40 -9.17 -11.75
N ILE A 253 18.41 -9.02 -12.60
CA ILE A 253 18.33 -9.41 -14.02
C ILE A 253 18.04 -10.92 -14.13
N PHE A 254 18.67 -11.73 -13.27
CA PHE A 254 18.42 -13.17 -13.17
C PHE A 254 16.93 -13.47 -12.97
N GLY A 255 16.29 -12.90 -11.95
CA GLY A 255 14.88 -13.10 -11.68
C GLY A 255 13.96 -12.63 -12.81
N LYS A 256 14.34 -11.57 -13.54
CA LYS A 256 13.54 -11.02 -14.64
C LYS A 256 13.62 -11.84 -15.93
N HIS A 257 14.81 -12.33 -16.29
CA HIS A 257 15.08 -12.86 -17.63
C HIS A 257 15.44 -14.35 -17.66
N TYR A 258 16.03 -14.87 -16.58
CA TYR A 258 16.68 -16.18 -16.57
C TYR A 258 16.04 -17.18 -15.60
N TYR A 259 15.41 -16.71 -14.54
CA TYR A 259 14.77 -17.58 -13.56
C TYR A 259 13.54 -18.27 -14.16
N ARG A 260 13.68 -19.55 -14.48
CA ARG A 260 12.65 -20.45 -15.03
C ARG A 260 12.55 -21.70 -14.17
N PRO A 261 12.05 -21.59 -12.93
CA PRO A 261 11.92 -22.76 -12.06
C PRO A 261 10.86 -23.72 -12.61
N ASP A 262 10.99 -24.99 -12.26
CA ASP A 262 9.90 -25.96 -12.39
C ASP A 262 8.76 -25.53 -11.46
N PHE A 263 7.72 -24.95 -12.07
CA PHE A 263 6.60 -24.38 -11.35
C PHE A 263 5.84 -25.44 -10.56
N ASP A 264 5.56 -26.59 -11.15
CA ASP A 264 4.72 -27.63 -10.53
C ASP A 264 5.44 -28.26 -9.33
N LYS A 265 6.75 -28.44 -9.44
CA LYS A 265 7.58 -28.91 -8.32
C LYS A 265 7.54 -27.93 -7.15
N GLN A 266 7.71 -26.64 -7.40
CA GLN A 266 7.68 -25.61 -6.36
C GLN A 266 6.28 -25.43 -5.77
N ALA A 267 5.24 -25.46 -6.61
CA ALA A 267 3.85 -25.36 -6.17
C ALA A 267 3.49 -26.50 -5.22
N LYS A 268 3.86 -27.74 -5.56
CA LYS A 268 3.66 -28.91 -4.68
C LYS A 268 4.38 -28.78 -3.34
N ARG A 269 5.61 -28.26 -3.32
CA ARG A 269 6.34 -28.01 -2.07
C ARG A 269 5.59 -27.01 -1.20
N ILE A 270 5.12 -25.91 -1.77
CA ILE A 270 4.41 -24.87 -1.02
C ILE A 270 3.07 -25.38 -0.51
N LEU A 271 2.29 -26.08 -1.34
CA LEU A 271 1.01 -26.67 -0.92
C LEU A 271 1.17 -27.62 0.28
N ARG A 272 2.30 -28.34 0.40
CA ARG A 272 2.61 -29.16 1.60
C ARG A 272 2.93 -28.34 2.84
N LEU A 273 3.52 -27.15 2.67
CA LEU A 273 3.87 -26.24 3.76
C LEU A 273 2.66 -25.43 4.26
N LEU A 274 1.60 -25.27 3.45
CA LEU A 274 0.44 -24.46 3.84
C LEU A 274 -0.25 -25.00 5.11
N PRO A 275 -0.55 -26.32 5.24
CA PRO A 275 -1.13 -26.85 6.47
C PRO A 275 -0.25 -26.63 7.71
N GLU A 276 1.08 -26.67 7.56
CA GLU A 276 2.03 -26.43 8.65
C GLU A 276 2.01 -24.96 9.09
N LEU A 277 2.08 -24.02 8.15
CA LEU A 277 1.93 -22.59 8.45
C LEU A 277 0.56 -22.26 9.07
N LYS A 278 -0.51 -22.95 8.65
CA LYS A 278 -1.84 -22.78 9.25
C LYS A 278 -1.85 -23.19 10.72
N LYS A 279 -1.13 -24.27 11.11
CA LYS A 279 -0.99 -24.68 12.52
C LYS A 279 -0.26 -23.63 13.35
N GLU A 280 0.71 -22.92 12.76
CA GLU A 280 1.39 -21.81 13.41
C GLU A 280 0.47 -20.62 13.70
N LEU A 281 -0.77 -20.58 13.20
CA LEU A 281 -1.76 -19.52 13.44
C LEU A 281 -2.88 -19.92 14.40
N ALA A 282 -2.95 -21.21 14.77
CA ALA A 282 -3.92 -21.76 15.71
C ALA A 282 -3.64 -21.31 17.16
#